data_AF-Q7T213-F1
#
_entry.id   AF-Q7T213-F1
#
_cell.length_a   1.000
_cell.length_b   1.000
_cell.length_c   1.000
_cell.angle_alpha   90.00
_cell.angle_beta   90.00
_cell.angle_gamma   90.00
#
_symmetry.space_group_name_H-M   'P 1'
#
loop_
_entity.id
_entity.type
_entity.pdbx_description
1 polymer ?
#
loop_
_entity_poly.entity_id
_entity_poly.type
_entity_poly.pdbx_seq_one_letter_code
_entity_poly.pdbx_strand_id
1 'polypeptide(L)' 'ARENCKGKISDLAVVINAAEKKYISEKSWGSSGNKGYWIGLRVEGGKWKWVDGSYLTNNSWIQQPPSDGL' A
#
# COMPACT_ATOMS: atom_id res chain seq x y z
N ALA A 1 -6.30 -10.08 0.47
CA ALA A 1 -6.63 -8.64 0.61
C ALA A 1 -7.10 -8.04 -0.71
N ARG A 2 -6.23 -7.95 -1.73
CA ARG A 2 -6.56 -7.32 -3.03
C ARG A 2 -7.80 -7.89 -3.73
N GLU A 3 -7.91 -9.21 -3.84
CA GLU A 3 -9.06 -9.85 -4.50
C GLU A 3 -10.39 -9.55 -3.77
N ASN A 4 -10.36 -9.36 -2.45
CA ASN A 4 -11.54 -8.92 -1.71
C ASN A 4 -11.94 -7.48 -2.09
N CYS A 5 -10.98 -6.56 -2.23
CA CYS A 5 -11.25 -5.19 -2.69
C CYS A 5 -11.83 -5.20 -4.12
N LYS A 6 -11.27 -6.00 -5.02
CA LYS A 6 -11.78 -6.17 -6.39
C LYS A 6 -13.19 -6.70 -6.45
N GLY A 7 -13.53 -7.68 -5.60
CA GLY A 7 -14.90 -8.17 -5.45
C GLY A 7 -15.91 -7.11 -4.98
N LYS A 8 -15.43 -5.95 -4.49
CA LYS A 8 -16.23 -4.80 -4.08
C LYS A 8 -16.12 -3.62 -5.05
N ILE A 9 -15.71 -3.85 -6.29
CA ILE A 9 -15.54 -2.81 -7.32
C ILE A 9 -14.54 -1.74 -6.85
N SER A 10 -13.45 -2.18 -6.22
CA SER A 10 -12.38 -1.32 -5.70
C SER A 10 -11.03 -2.02 -5.79
N ASP A 11 -9.96 -1.38 -5.33
CA ASP A 11 -8.63 -1.99 -5.17
C ASP A 11 -8.02 -1.53 -3.83
N LEU A 12 -6.84 -2.03 -3.48
CA LEU A 12 -6.12 -1.55 -2.32
C LEU A 12 -5.73 -0.07 -2.48
N ALA A 13 -5.68 0.65 -1.36
CA ALA A 13 -5.46 2.09 -1.36
C ALA A 13 -4.12 2.47 -2.03
N VAL A 14 -4.19 3.43 -2.95
CA VAL A 14 -3.04 4.16 -3.50
C VAL A 14 -2.82 5.39 -2.66
N VAL A 15 -1.56 5.69 -2.32
CA VAL A 15 -1.21 6.84 -1.48
C VAL A 15 -0.23 7.74 -2.22
N ILE A 16 -0.73 8.91 -2.63
CA ILE A 16 0.02 9.84 -3.48
C ILE A 16 0.71 10.95 -2.68
N ASN A 17 0.27 11.23 -1.45
CA ASN A 17 0.84 12.31 -0.64
C ASN A 17 0.86 12.03 0.87
N ALA A 18 1.52 12.93 1.62
CA ALA A 18 1.67 12.80 3.06
C ALA A 18 0.35 12.93 3.84
N ALA A 19 -0.63 13.69 3.32
CA ALA A 19 -1.92 13.85 3.96
C ALA A 19 -2.74 12.56 3.89
N GLU A 20 -2.78 11.90 2.73
CA GLU A 20 -3.40 10.59 2.57
C GLU A 20 -2.70 9.51 3.40
N LYS A 21 -1.37 9.55 3.46
CA LYS A 21 -0.59 8.65 4.32
C LYS A 21 -1.00 8.78 5.77
N LYS A 22 -1.10 10.02 6.27
CA LYS A 22 -1.55 10.30 7.62
C LYS A 22 -2.97 9.79 7.84
N TYR A 23 -3.89 10.12 6.93
CA TYR A 23 -5.30 9.71 7.01
C TYR A 23 -5.45 8.19 7.09
N ILE A 24 -4.81 7.45 6.17
CA ILE A 24 -4.86 5.98 6.15
C ILE A 24 -4.21 5.40 7.41
N SER A 25 -3.08 5.94 7.88
CA SER A 25 -2.43 5.44 9.09
C SER A 25 -3.30 5.60 10.34
N GLU A 26 -3.99 6.73 10.46
CA GLU A 26 -4.87 7.03 11.59
C GLU A 26 -6.18 6.23 11.56
N LYS A 27 -6.72 5.94 10.37
CA LYS A 27 -8.03 5.28 10.21
C LYS A 27 -7.97 3.78 10.01
N SER A 28 -6.83 3.25 9.55
CA SER A 28 -6.70 1.82 9.22
C SER A 28 -6.25 0.95 10.40
N TRP A 29 -5.81 1.57 11.50
CA TRP A 29 -5.49 0.83 12.72
C TRP A 29 -6.78 0.31 13.36
N GLY A 30 -7.00 -1.00 13.30
CA GLY A 30 -8.16 -1.63 13.93
C GLY A 30 -7.98 -1.75 15.45
N SER A 31 -9.09 -1.75 16.18
CA SER A 31 -9.12 -2.03 17.64
C SER A 31 -8.90 -3.52 17.97
N SER A 32 -8.86 -4.39 16.96
CA SER A 32 -8.91 -5.86 17.07
C SER A 32 -7.55 -6.54 17.26
N GLY A 33 -6.51 -5.82 17.68
CA GLY A 33 -5.18 -6.40 17.94
C GLY A 33 -4.37 -6.73 16.69
N ASN A 34 -4.83 -6.29 15.51
CA ASN A 34 -4.11 -6.45 14.25
C ASN A 34 -2.79 -5.68 14.29
N LYS A 35 -1.68 -6.30 13.87
CA LYS A 35 -0.34 -5.69 13.88
C LYS A 35 -0.07 -4.74 12.69
N GLY A 36 -1.07 -4.47 11.86
CA GLY A 36 -0.94 -3.59 10.69
C GLY A 36 -2.11 -3.73 9.71
N TYR A 37 -1.96 -3.07 8.55
CA TYR A 37 -2.95 -3.03 7.47
C TYR A 37 -2.25 -3.13 6.11
N TRP A 38 -3.00 -3.59 5.09
CA TRP A 38 -2.51 -3.70 3.72
C TRP A 38 -2.83 -2.46 2.90
N ILE A 39 -1.88 -2.01 2.09
CA ILE A 39 -2.04 -0.94 1.09
C ILE A 39 -1.67 -1.47 -0.30
N GLY A 40 -1.92 -0.67 -1.35
CA GLY A 40 -1.72 -1.06 -2.74
C GLY A 40 -0.28 -1.02 -3.25
N LEU A 41 0.72 -0.86 -2.38
CA LEU A 41 2.12 -0.79 -2.78
C LEU A 41 2.72 -2.21 -2.96
N ARG A 42 3.35 -2.47 -4.09
CA ARG A 42 3.94 -3.77 -4.44
C ARG A 42 5.21 -3.63 -5.28
N VAL A 43 6.04 -4.67 -5.29
CA VAL A 43 7.18 -4.77 -6.22
C VAL A 43 6.71 -5.42 -7.51
N GLU A 44 7.02 -4.81 -8.65
CA GLU A 44 6.78 -5.35 -9.99
C GLU A 44 7.99 -5.03 -10.87
N GLY A 45 8.77 -6.06 -11.24
CA GLY A 45 10.01 -5.93 -12.01
C GLY A 45 11.09 -5.13 -11.28
N GLY A 46 11.37 -5.45 -10.02
CA GLY A 46 12.37 -4.75 -9.20
C GLY A 46 12.03 -3.31 -8.81
N LYS A 47 10.81 -2.83 -9.11
CA LYS A 47 10.38 -1.46 -8.84
C LYS A 47 9.11 -1.41 -8.00
N TRP A 48 9.06 -0.47 -7.08
CA TRP A 48 7.85 -0.17 -6.32
C TRP A 48 6.80 0.50 -7.21
N LYS A 49 5.64 -0.15 -7.31
CA LYS A 49 4.46 0.33 -8.03
C LYS A 49 3.20 0.21 -7.18
N TRP A 50 2.27 1.11 -7.42
CA TRP A 50 0.92 1.04 -6.89
C TRP A 50 0.04 0.12 -7.74
N VAL A 51 -1.09 -0.30 -7.19
CA VAL A 51 -2.07 -1.15 -7.90
C VAL A 51 -2.71 -0.47 -9.11
N ASP A 52 -2.69 0.87 -9.18
CA ASP A 52 -3.14 1.66 -10.33
C ASP A 52 -2.08 1.78 -11.45
N GLY A 53 -0.88 1.22 -11.23
CA GLY A 53 0.24 1.24 -12.18
C GLY A 53 1.18 2.43 -12.02
N SER A 54 0.87 3.40 -11.16
CA SER A 54 1.77 4.53 -10.89
C SER A 54 3.01 4.08 -10.11
N TYR A 55 4.14 4.73 -10.37
CA TYR A 55 5.37 4.49 -9.62
C TYR A 55 5.32 5.21 -8.27
N LEU A 56 5.95 4.61 -7.26
CA LEU A 56 6.12 5.30 -5.99
C LEU A 56 7.08 6.49 -6.19
N THR A 57 6.59 7.70 -5.95
CA THR A 57 7.38 8.94 -5.99
C THR A 57 7.90 9.37 -4.63
N ASN A 58 7.31 8.86 -3.54
CA ASN A 58 7.66 9.19 -2.17
C ASN A 58 8.05 7.93 -1.37
N ASN A 59 9.32 7.82 -1.04
CA ASN A 59 9.91 6.66 -0.37
C ASN A 59 9.52 6.52 1.11
N SER A 60 8.70 7.41 1.68
CA SER A 60 8.36 7.38 3.10
C SER A 60 7.63 6.11 3.56
N TRP A 61 7.10 5.32 2.64
CA TRP A 61 6.49 4.01 2.92
C TRP A 61 7.50 2.86 3.00
N ILE A 62 8.71 3.07 2.50
CA ILE A 62 9.72 2.04 2.31
C ILE A 62 10.78 2.17 3.40
N GLN A 63 10.98 1.11 4.18
CA GLN A 63 12.12 1.00 5.10
C GLN A 63 13.30 0.24 4.47
N GLN A 64 13.06 -0.56 3.43
CA GLN A 64 14.07 -1.39 2.76
C GLN A 64 13.88 -1.36 1.24
N PRO A 65 14.96 -1.33 0.43
CA PRO A 65 14.86 -1.37 -1.02
C PRO A 65 14.04 -2.57 -1.50
N PRO A 66 13.42 -2.50 -2.70
CA PRO A 66 12.63 -3.61 -3.21
C PRO A 66 13.51 -4.85 -3.30
N SER A 67 13.16 -5.89 -2.54
CA SER A 67 13.67 -7.23 -2.76
C SER A 67 12.69 -7.94 -3.68
N ASP A 68 13.18 -8.36 -4.85
CA ASP A 68 12.50 -9.40 -5.60
C ASP A 68 12.61 -10.64 -4.73
N GLY A 69 11.48 -11.08 -4.15
CA GLY A 69 11.43 -12.19 -3.21
C GLY A 69 11.83 -13.51 -3.85
N LEU A 70 13.14 -13.68 -4.04
CA LEU A 70 13.81 -14.90 -4.46
C LEU A 70 13.99 -15.83 -3.26
#